data_AF-A0A2V1ACQ9-F1
#
_entry.id   AF-A0A2V1ACQ9-F1
#
_cell.length_a   1.000
_cell.length_b   1.000
_cell.length_c   1.000
_cell.angle_alpha   90.00
_cell.angle_beta   90.00
_cell.angle_gamma   90.00
#
_symmetry.space_group_name_H-M   'P 1'
#
loop_
_entity.id
_entity.type
_entity.pdbx_description
1 polymer ?
#
loop_
_entity_poly.entity_id
_entity_poly.type
_entity_poly.pdbx_seq_one_letter_code
_entity_poly.pdbx_strand_id
1 'polypeptide(L)'
;MSEFYGILTPSSQELFSAWEANITALNVYQSLGPGNSTYSVLARVIDDQDKVLSSIILETIVPAGDWLDAYVTKLNSEIEGEDDLFADFEESTTTETTLNHSV
;
A
#
# COMPACT_ATOMS: atom_id res chain seq x y z
N MET A 1 0.65 -0.36 -8.53
CA MET A 1 1.21 0.43 -9.66
C MET A 1 0.29 0.46 -10.88
N SER A 2 -0.20 -0.68 -11.40
CA SER A 2 -1.14 -0.70 -12.55
C SER A 2 -2.38 0.19 -12.34
N GLU A 3 -3.01 0.12 -11.16
CA GLU A 3 -4.18 0.94 -10.83
C GLU A 3 -3.89 2.45 -10.81
N PHE A 4 -2.69 2.85 -10.35
CA PHE A 4 -2.25 4.25 -10.39
C PHE A 4 -2.01 4.72 -11.83
N TYR A 5 -1.35 3.90 -12.65
CA TYR A 5 -1.11 4.22 -14.05
C TYR A 5 -2.42 4.43 -14.83
N GLY A 6 -3.46 3.67 -14.48
CA GLY A 6 -4.80 3.76 -15.08
C GLY A 6 -5.54 5.07 -14.83
N ILE A 7 -5.17 5.84 -13.80
CA ILE A 7 -5.80 7.14 -13.51
C ILE A 7 -5.04 8.34 -14.07
N LEU A 8 -3.86 8.13 -14.64
CA LEU A 8 -3.06 9.20 -15.23
C LEU A 8 -3.55 9.57 -16.63
N THR A 9 -3.37 10.84 -17.02
CA THR A 9 -3.50 11.22 -18.44
C THR A 9 -2.42 10.52 -19.27
N PRO A 10 -2.62 10.28 -20.59
CA PRO A 10 -1.61 9.63 -21.43
C PRO A 10 -0.24 10.33 -21.39
N SER A 11 -0.21 11.66 -21.39
CA SER A 11 1.05 12.41 -21.25
C SER A 11 1.69 12.20 -19.88
N SER A 12 0.90 12.14 -18.81
CA SER A 12 1.41 11.86 -17.46
C SER A 12 1.91 10.42 -17.31
N GLN A 13 1.32 9.47 -18.03
CA GLN A 13 1.80 8.08 -18.09
C GLN A 13 3.21 7.99 -18.69
N GLU A 14 3.45 8.69 -19.80
CA GLU A 14 4.77 8.76 -20.43
C GLU A 14 5.78 9.47 -19.52
N LEU A 15 5.39 10.59 -18.90
CA LEU A 15 6.21 11.32 -17.94
C LEU A 15 6.59 10.47 -16.73
N PHE A 16 5.63 9.72 -16.18
CA PHE A 16 5.87 8.83 -15.04
C PHE A 16 6.84 7.71 -15.40
N SER A 17 6.67 7.08 -16.56
CA SER A 17 7.56 6.01 -17.04
C SER A 17 8.99 6.52 -17.24
N ALA A 18 9.14 7.71 -17.84
CA ALA A 18 10.44 8.33 -18.03
C ALA A 18 11.09 8.76 -16.70
N TRP A 19 10.29 9.28 -15.77
CA TRP A 19 10.75 9.65 -14.43
C TRP A 19 11.21 8.43 -13.63
N GLU A 20 10.44 7.34 -13.66
CA GLU A 20 10.77 6.09 -12.96
C GLU A 20 12.06 5.46 -13.51
N ALA A 21 12.26 5.48 -14.82
CA ALA A 21 13.48 5.00 -15.46
C ALA A 21 14.75 5.79 -15.06
N ASN A 22 14.59 7.04 -14.58
CA ASN A 22 15.71 7.87 -14.11
C ASN A 22 16.08 7.63 -12.64
N ILE A 23 15.32 6.81 -11.90
CA ILE A 23 15.60 6.49 -10.51
C ILE A 23 16.71 5.44 -10.44
N THR A 24 17.94 5.89 -10.20
CA THR A 24 19.14 5.02 -10.12
C THR A 24 19.66 4.83 -8.71
N ALA A 25 19.13 5.57 -7.73
CA ALA A 25 19.52 5.47 -6.33
C ALA A 25 19.02 4.14 -5.73
N LEU A 26 19.87 3.51 -4.90
CA LEU A 26 19.53 2.32 -4.12
C LEU A 26 18.87 2.72 -2.80
N ASN A 27 18.10 1.81 -2.20
CA ASN A 27 17.41 1.99 -0.91
C ASN A 27 16.46 3.20 -0.89
N VAL A 28 15.68 3.34 -1.96
CA VAL A 28 14.66 4.38 -2.06
C VAL A 28 13.27 3.77 -2.06
N TYR A 29 12.28 4.55 -1.63
CA TYR A 29 10.88 4.21 -1.79
C TYR A 29 10.14 5.33 -2.52
N GLN A 30 9.05 4.94 -3.18
CA GLN A 30 8.15 5.89 -3.85
C GLN A 30 7.00 6.25 -2.92
N SER A 31 6.66 7.53 -2.89
CA SER A 31 5.50 8.06 -2.16
C SER A 31 4.60 8.83 -3.11
N LEU A 32 3.29 8.60 -3.00
CA LEU A 32 2.25 9.28 -3.76
C LEU A 32 1.41 10.14 -2.81
N GLY A 33 1.05 11.34 -3.23
CA GLY A 33 0.17 12.22 -2.49
C GLY A 33 -0.55 13.22 -3.40
N PRO A 34 -1.45 14.04 -2.85
CA PRO A 34 -2.15 15.05 -3.63
C PRO A 34 -1.15 16.08 -4.21
N GLY A 35 -1.39 16.46 -5.46
CA GLY A 35 -0.63 17.50 -6.16
C GLY A 35 -1.15 18.91 -5.85
N ASN A 36 -0.81 19.86 -6.72
CA ASN A 36 -1.19 21.26 -6.59
C ASN A 36 -2.63 21.57 -7.06
N SER A 37 -3.33 20.58 -7.62
CA SER A 37 -4.70 20.69 -8.12
C SER A 37 -5.51 19.43 -7.82
N THR A 38 -6.83 19.55 -7.90
CA THR A 38 -7.77 18.43 -7.71
C THR A 38 -7.48 17.22 -8.59
N TYR A 39 -6.96 17.45 -9.81
CA TYR A 39 -6.67 16.42 -10.80
C TYR A 39 -5.16 16.20 -10.95
N SER A 40 -4.43 16.24 -9.84
CA SER A 40 -3.00 15.99 -9.87
C SER A 40 -2.51 15.19 -8.67
N VAL A 41 -1.55 14.33 -8.92
CA VAL A 41 -0.81 13.56 -7.91
C VAL A 41 0.65 14.01 -7.94
N LEU A 42 1.25 14.11 -6.77
CA LEU A 42 2.66 14.31 -6.57
C LEU A 42 3.31 12.96 -6.26
N ALA A 43 4.17 12.51 -7.16
CA ALA A 43 5.03 11.34 -6.94
C ALA A 43 6.41 11.81 -6.46
N ARG A 44 6.96 11.14 -5.45
CA ARG A 44 8.26 11.45 -4.85
C ARG A 44 9.08 10.18 -4.70
N VAL A 45 10.39 10.31 -4.85
CA VAL A 45 11.38 9.32 -4.45
C VAL A 45 12.08 9.83 -3.22
N ILE A 46 12.08 9.00 -2.19
CA ILE A 46 12.63 9.32 -0.87
C ILE A 46 13.69 8.27 -0.53
N ASP A 47 14.82 8.70 0.00
CA ASP A 47 15.88 7.80 0.48
C ASP A 47 15.59 7.25 1.90
N ASP A 48 16.48 6.39 2.39
CA ASP A 48 16.41 5.79 3.72
C ASP A 48 16.62 6.79 4.87
N GLN A 49 16.93 8.04 4.56
CA GLN A 49 17.04 9.14 5.52
C GLN A 49 15.88 10.14 5.42
N ASP A 50 14.76 9.73 4.82
CA ASP A 50 13.56 10.56 4.60
C ASP A 50 13.80 11.81 3.73
N LYS A 51 14.88 11.83 2.93
CA LYS A 51 15.18 12.95 2.04
C LYS A 51 14.57 12.72 0.67
N VAL A 52 13.84 13.73 0.18
CA VAL A 52 13.32 13.73 -1.19
C VAL A 52 14.47 13.90 -2.18
N LEU A 53 14.67 12.91 -3.04
CA LEU A 53 15.68 12.93 -4.10
C LEU A 53 15.14 13.49 -5.41
N SER A 54 13.89 13.16 -5.73
CA SER A 54 13.23 13.58 -6.96
C SER A 54 11.72 13.60 -6.75
N SER A 55 11.03 14.48 -7.48
CA SER A 55 9.57 14.56 -7.46
C SER A 55 9.02 15.00 -8.81
N ILE A 56 7.84 14.50 -9.14
CA ILE A 56 7.11 14.87 -10.36
C ILE A 56 5.63 15.09 -10.03
N ILE A 57 5.01 16.07 -10.70
CA ILE A 57 3.56 16.28 -10.66
C ILE A 57 2.97 15.63 -11.91
N LEU A 58 1.93 14.82 -11.71
CA LEU A 58 1.26 14.05 -12.74
C LEU A 58 -0.21 14.42 -12.75
N GLU A 59 -0.77 14.63 -13.94
CA GLU A 59 -2.19 14.92 -14.12
C GLU A 59 -2.99 13.62 -14.17
N THR A 60 -4.18 13.67 -13.57
CA THR A 60 -5.09 12.54 -13.45
C THR A 60 -6.39 12.81 -14.22
N ILE A 61 -7.03 11.73 -14.68
CA ILE A 61 -8.36 11.80 -15.32
C ILE A 61 -9.52 11.79 -14.30
N VAL A 62 -9.22 11.48 -13.04
CA VAL A 62 -10.15 11.50 -11.90
C VAL A 62 -9.60 12.39 -10.78
N PRO A 63 -10.43 12.91 -9.86
CA PRO A 63 -9.94 13.62 -8.69
C PRO A 63 -8.95 12.78 -7.87
N ALA A 64 -7.77 13.33 -7.62
CA ALA A 64 -6.67 12.62 -6.97
C ALA A 64 -6.98 12.27 -5.50
N GLY A 65 -7.67 13.16 -4.79
CA GLY A 65 -8.09 12.91 -3.39
C GLY A 65 -9.03 11.72 -3.28
N ASP A 66 -10.12 11.73 -4.06
CA ASP A 66 -11.11 10.66 -4.05
C ASP A 66 -10.49 9.30 -4.39
N TRP A 67 -9.55 9.27 -5.35
CA TRP A 67 -8.84 8.04 -5.68
C TRP A 67 -7.91 7.57 -4.56
N LEU A 68 -7.17 8.49 -3.92
CA LEU A 68 -6.31 8.16 -2.78
C LEU A 68 -7.12 7.61 -1.60
N ASP A 69 -8.25 8.23 -1.28
CA ASP A 69 -9.13 7.77 -0.19
C ASP A 69 -9.71 6.38 -0.49
N ALA A 70 -10.14 6.13 -1.73
CA ALA A 70 -10.59 4.81 -2.16
C ALA A 70 -9.47 3.76 -2.11
N TYR A 71 -8.25 4.13 -2.49
CA TYR A 71 -7.08 3.26 -2.46
C TYR A 71 -6.70 2.88 -1.02
N VAL A 72 -6.70 3.83 -0.09
CA VAL A 72 -6.46 3.58 1.34
C VAL A 72 -7.55 2.71 1.94
N THR A 73 -8.82 2.96 1.61
CA THR A 73 -9.94 2.15 2.08
C THR A 73 -9.82 0.70 1.62
N LYS A 74 -9.45 0.48 0.36
CA LYS A 74 -9.19 -0.86 -0.17
C LYS A 74 -8.09 -1.58 0.60
N LEU A 75 -6.95 -0.93 0.83
CA LEU A 75 -5.83 -1.51 1.59
C LEU A 75 -6.26 -1.91 3.02
N ASN A 76 -7.03 -1.05 3.69
CA ASN A 76 -7.52 -1.36 5.03
C ASN A 76 -8.50 -2.55 5.03
N SER A 77 -9.36 -2.66 4.02
CA SER A 77 -10.29 -3.80 3.90
C SER A 77 -9.60 -5.13 3.58
N GLU A 78 -8.44 -5.09 2.90
CA GLU A 78 -7.64 -6.29 2.64
C GLU A 78 -6.99 -6.81 3.93
N ILE A 79 -6.62 -5.91 4.86
CA ILE A 79 -6.05 -6.25 6.16
C ILE A 79 -7.12 -6.84 7.11
N GLU A 80 -8.34 -6.33 7.07
CA GLU A 80 -9.45 -6.84 7.91
C GLU A 80 -10.01 -8.20 7.42
N GLY A 81 -9.66 -8.64 6.22
CA GLY A 81 -10.15 -9.90 5.62
C GLY A 81 -9.28 -11.14 5.85
N GLU A 82 -8.15 -11.02 6.55
CA GLU A 82 -7.18 -12.11 6.76
C GLU A 82 -7.32 -12.88 8.09
N ASP A 83 -8.35 -12.58 8.90
CA ASP A 83 -8.56 -13.18 10.23
C ASP A 83 -9.42 -14.47 10.24
N ASP A 84 -9.90 -14.94 9.08
CA ASP A 84 -10.78 -16.13 9.00
C ASP A 84 -10.06 -17.46 8.70
N LEU A 85 -8.71 -17.49 8.72
CA LEU A 85 -7.93 -18.72 8.45
C LEU A 85 -7.40 -19.45 9.71
N PHE A 86 -7.72 -18.98 10.92
CA PHE A 86 -7.33 -19.64 12.18
C PHE A 86 -8.49 -19.99 13.11
N ALA A 87 -9.74 -19.97 12.63
CA ALA A 87 -10.92 -20.32 13.44
C ALA A 87 -11.20 -21.83 13.57
N ASP A 88 -10.33 -22.73 13.08
CA ASP A 88 -10.51 -24.20 13.21
C ASP A 88 -9.29 -24.95 13.77
N PHE A 89 -8.42 -24.26 14.54
CA PHE A 89 -7.44 -24.96 15.38
C PHE A 89 -7.95 -25.06 16.82
N GLU A 90 -9.07 -25.77 17.01
CA GLU A 90 -9.46 -26.27 18.33
C GLU A 90 -8.50 -27.41 18.72
N GLU A 91 -7.45 -26.99 19.41
CA GLU A 91 -6.73 -27.67 20.48
C GLU A 91 -7.38 -28.97 20.99
N SER A 92 -6.87 -30.14 20.57
CA SER A 92 -7.10 -31.38 21.32
C SER A 92 -6.16 -31.40 22.53
N THR A 93 -6.57 -30.72 23.60
CA THR A 93 -5.87 -30.74 24.90
C THR A 93 -5.94 -32.16 25.48
N THR A 94 -4.78 -32.83 25.54
CA THR A 94 -4.61 -34.07 26.30
C THR A 94 -4.78 -33.76 27.78
N THR A 95 -5.79 -34.34 28.44
CA THR A 95 -5.93 -34.25 29.89
C THR A 95 -5.54 -35.58 30.54
N GLU A 96 -4.35 -35.61 31.14
CA GLU A 96 -3.96 -36.61 32.14
C GLU A 96 -4.95 -36.60 33.31
N THR A 97 -5.45 -37.77 33.71
CA THR A 97 -6.14 -37.95 35.00
C THR A 97 -5.36 -38.97 35.82
N THR A 98 -4.60 -38.49 36.80
CA THR A 98 -3.95 -39.34 37.81
C THR A 98 -4.63 -39.15 39.17
N LEU A 99 -5.25 -40.25 39.62
CA LEU A 99 -5.51 -40.78 40.97
C LEU A 99 -6.09 -39.89 42.08
N ASN A 100 -7.10 -40.42 42.78
CA ASN A 100 -7.09 -40.44 44.24
C ASN A 100 -7.80 -41.67 44.83
N HIS A 101 -7.07 -42.35 45.69
CA HIS A 101 -7.48 -43.45 46.57
C HIS A 101 -8.24 -42.91 47.77
N SER A 102 -9.31 -43.58 48.23
CA SER A 102 -9.81 -43.49 49.61
C SER A 102 -10.76 -44.65 49.97
N VAL A 103 -10.28 -45.46 50.92
CA VAL A 103 -10.92 -46.35 51.93
C VAL A 103 -11.90 -47.44 51.51
#